data_AF-A0A2A2G695-F1
#
_entry.id   AF-A0A2A2G695-F1
#
_cell.length_a   1.000
_cell.length_b   1.000
_cell.length_c   1.000
_cell.angle_alpha   90.00
_cell.angle_beta   90.00
_cell.angle_gamma   90.00
#
_symmetry.space_group_name_H-M   'P 1'
#
loop_
_entity.id
_entity.type
_entity.pdbx_description
1 polymer ?
#
loop_
_entity_poly.entity_id
_entity_poly.type
_entity_poly.pdbx_seq_one_letter_code
_entity_poly.pdbx_strand_id
1 'polypeptide(L)'
;MFRRSKRSAGTATPKNNSQTLNVCIIHADTIITGSVKTACDIRVDGAIHGNIIADKKIIINEQALIHGNVIGGSVEVKGKVKGDISSGTFLHLHQKAWVQGNLFTSKLIVDDGATLNGGINSGKFNSSILKMEGNKQIRQSEDWYKEKSNLKVSNI
;
A
#
# COMPACT_ATOMS: atom_id res chain seq x y z
N MET A 1 28.52 -62.46 -5.63
CA MET A 1 28.61 -61.46 -4.55
C MET A 1 28.35 -60.08 -5.14
N PHE A 2 27.15 -59.51 -4.98
CA PHE A 2 26.75 -58.24 -5.59
C PHE A 2 26.82 -57.09 -4.58
N ARG A 3 27.75 -56.15 -4.78
CA ARG A 3 27.83 -54.90 -4.02
C ARG A 3 26.92 -53.85 -4.67
N ARG A 4 25.74 -53.60 -4.10
CA ARG A 4 24.90 -52.45 -4.45
C ARG A 4 25.28 -51.26 -3.56
N SER A 5 26.09 -50.35 -4.11
CA SER A 5 26.43 -49.08 -3.47
C SER A 5 25.19 -48.19 -3.37
N LYS A 6 24.99 -47.60 -2.19
CA LYS A 6 23.93 -46.63 -1.88
C LYS A 6 24.39 -45.21 -2.22
N ARG A 7 23.40 -44.35 -2.47
CA ARG A 7 23.36 -42.87 -2.33
C ARG A 7 23.70 -42.06 -3.59
N SER A 8 22.72 -41.31 -4.07
CA SER A 8 22.61 -39.88 -3.73
C SER A 8 21.18 -39.39 -3.98
N ALA A 9 20.56 -38.87 -2.93
CA ALA A 9 19.28 -38.19 -2.99
C ALA A 9 19.51 -36.80 -3.60
N GLY A 10 18.83 -36.50 -4.71
CA GLY A 10 18.77 -35.16 -5.25
C GLY A 10 18.00 -34.25 -4.30
N THR A 11 18.68 -33.30 -3.68
CA THR A 11 18.03 -32.21 -2.95
C THR A 11 17.38 -31.26 -3.96
N ALA A 12 16.06 -31.30 -4.05
CA ALA A 12 15.28 -30.31 -4.77
C ALA A 12 15.48 -28.94 -4.09
N THR A 13 16.14 -28.02 -4.79
CA THR A 13 16.20 -26.61 -4.40
C THR A 13 14.79 -26.00 -4.50
N PRO A 14 14.27 -25.35 -3.45
CA PRO A 14 13.00 -24.66 -3.55
C PRO A 14 13.16 -23.48 -4.52
N LYS A 15 12.46 -23.54 -5.67
CA LYS A 15 12.26 -22.39 -6.54
C LYS A 15 11.53 -21.31 -5.74
N ASN A 16 12.30 -20.36 -5.22
CA ASN A 16 11.75 -19.15 -4.62
C ASN A 16 11.05 -18.39 -5.75
N ASN A 17 9.72 -18.47 -5.78
CA ASN A 17 8.87 -17.65 -6.61
C ASN A 17 8.99 -16.23 -6.08
N SER A 18 10.06 -15.54 -6.46
CA SER A 18 10.21 -14.10 -6.29
C SER A 18 9.19 -13.45 -7.22
N GLN A 19 7.92 -13.44 -6.79
CA GLN A 19 6.94 -12.51 -7.32
C GLN A 19 7.55 -11.14 -7.13
N THR A 20 7.76 -10.43 -8.23
CA THR A 20 8.16 -9.03 -8.20
C THR A 20 7.07 -8.29 -7.44
N LEU A 21 7.29 -8.09 -6.14
CA LEU A 21 6.44 -7.26 -5.33
C LEU A 21 6.66 -5.86 -5.88
N ASN A 22 5.69 -5.35 -6.64
CA ASN A 22 5.68 -3.95 -6.99
C ASN A 22 5.54 -3.19 -5.67
N VAL A 23 6.64 -2.58 -5.22
CA VAL A 23 6.72 -1.79 -3.99
C VAL A 23 7.16 -0.40 -4.36
N CYS A 24 6.42 0.60 -3.88
CA CYS A 24 6.82 1.99 -3.90
C CYS A 24 7.62 2.28 -2.62
N ILE A 25 8.82 2.84 -2.76
CA ILE A 25 9.69 3.19 -1.63
C ILE A 25 9.95 4.69 -1.70
N ILE A 26 9.63 5.39 -0.61
CA ILE A 26 9.92 6.81 -0.42
C ILE A 26 11.09 6.89 0.55
N HIS A 27 12.23 7.37 0.05
CA HIS A 27 13.47 7.46 0.83
C HIS A 27 13.39 8.59 1.89
N ALA A 28 14.25 8.51 2.91
CA ALA A 28 14.24 9.45 4.04
C ALA A 28 14.41 10.92 3.62
N ASP A 29 15.24 11.18 2.60
CA ASP A 29 15.52 12.53 2.09
C ASP A 29 14.46 13.07 1.11
N THR A 30 13.26 12.47 1.12
CA THR A 30 12.16 12.87 0.24
C THR A 30 11.07 13.58 1.03
N ILE A 31 10.68 14.77 0.57
CA ILE A 31 9.53 15.51 1.07
C ILE A 31 8.46 15.53 -0.02
N ILE A 32 7.28 15.00 0.28
CA ILE A 32 6.14 15.03 -0.64
C ILE A 32 5.08 15.97 -0.07
N THR A 33 4.65 16.94 -0.88
CA THR A 33 3.53 17.84 -0.57
C THR A 33 2.38 17.55 -1.53
N GLY A 34 1.22 17.14 -1.02
CA GLY A 34 0.05 16.78 -1.83
C GLY A 34 -0.47 15.37 -1.53
N SER A 35 -1.31 14.84 -2.42
CA SER A 35 -1.91 13.51 -2.25
C SER A 35 -1.11 12.44 -3.00
N VAL A 36 -0.76 11.36 -2.30
CA VAL A 36 -0.06 10.19 -2.85
C VAL A 36 -1.06 9.06 -3.00
N LYS A 37 -1.18 8.50 -4.20
CA LYS A 37 -2.04 7.35 -4.46
C LYS A 37 -1.28 6.22 -5.14
N THR A 38 -1.36 5.01 -4.59
CA THR A 38 -0.67 3.83 -5.12
C THR A 38 -1.51 2.55 -5.02
N ALA A 39 -1.60 1.78 -6.10
CA ALA A 39 -2.24 0.46 -6.09
C ALA A 39 -1.33 -0.68 -5.57
N CYS A 40 -0.10 -0.34 -5.22
CA CYS A 40 0.97 -1.25 -4.80
C CYS A 40 1.27 -1.08 -3.31
N ASP A 41 2.15 -1.93 -2.77
CA ASP A 41 2.62 -1.75 -1.40
C ASP A 41 3.51 -0.52 -1.34
N ILE A 42 3.39 0.27 -0.28
CA ILE A 42 4.16 1.50 -0.10
C ILE A 42 4.95 1.46 1.21
N ARG A 43 6.22 1.86 1.11
CA ARG A 43 7.14 2.04 2.24
C ARG A 43 7.57 3.49 2.30
N VAL A 44 7.41 4.10 3.46
CA VAL A 44 7.71 5.51 3.67
C VAL A 44 8.78 5.64 4.74
N ASP A 45 9.91 6.24 4.38
CA ASP A 45 10.99 6.66 5.29
C ASP A 45 11.10 8.18 5.42
N GLY A 46 10.48 8.96 4.51
CA GLY A 46 10.58 10.43 4.46
C GLY A 46 9.39 11.19 5.04
N ALA A 47 9.26 12.47 4.67
CA ALA A 47 8.19 13.35 5.14
C ALA A 47 7.07 13.50 4.09
N ILE A 48 5.82 13.35 4.51
CA ILE A 48 4.65 13.52 3.65
C ILE A 48 3.69 14.52 4.29
N HIS A 49 3.44 15.62 3.58
CA HIS A 49 2.45 16.63 3.91
C HIS A 49 1.27 16.50 2.95
N GLY A 50 0.27 15.72 3.35
CA GLY A 50 -0.96 15.48 2.62
C GLY A 50 -1.48 14.06 2.80
N ASN A 51 -2.35 13.63 1.89
CA ASN A 51 -3.09 12.37 2.04
C ASN A 51 -2.37 11.21 1.37
N ILE A 52 -2.39 10.03 2.00
CA ILE A 52 -1.82 8.80 1.44
C ILE A 52 -2.95 7.81 1.25
N ILE A 53 -3.10 7.32 0.02
CA ILE A 53 -4.11 6.33 -0.35
C ILE A 53 -3.39 5.14 -0.97
N ALA A 54 -3.46 3.98 -0.32
CA ALA A 54 -2.94 2.75 -0.87
C ALA A 54 -3.97 1.61 -0.80
N ASP A 55 -4.10 0.86 -1.91
CA ASP A 55 -5.09 -0.22 -1.98
C ASP A 55 -4.68 -1.44 -1.13
N LYS A 56 -3.37 -1.59 -0.87
CA LYS A 56 -2.78 -2.76 -0.21
C LYS A 56 -2.13 -2.40 1.13
N LYS A 57 -0.82 -2.56 1.24
CA LYS A 57 -0.07 -2.39 2.48
C LYS A 57 0.66 -1.04 2.53
N ILE A 58 0.55 -0.35 3.65
CA ILE A 58 1.30 0.85 3.98
C ILE A 58 2.24 0.55 5.13
N ILE A 59 3.52 0.81 4.97
CA ILE A 59 4.53 0.69 6.01
C ILE A 59 5.15 2.06 6.23
N ILE A 60 4.97 2.60 7.43
CA ILE A 60 5.53 3.88 7.86
C ILE A 60 6.68 3.54 8.78
N ASN A 61 7.91 3.79 8.34
CA ASN A 61 9.11 3.49 9.12
C ASN A 61 9.38 4.54 10.21
N GLU A 62 10.37 4.30 11.06
CA GLU A 62 10.65 5.11 12.25
C GLU A 62 10.98 6.58 11.94
N GLN A 63 11.68 6.84 10.83
CA GLN A 63 12.07 8.20 10.42
C GLN A 63 10.96 8.97 9.71
N ALA A 64 9.87 8.29 9.36
CA ALA A 64 8.80 8.89 8.57
C ALA A 64 7.95 9.86 9.40
N LEU A 65 7.63 10.99 8.77
CA LEU A 65 6.79 12.06 9.32
C LEU A 65 5.61 12.29 8.41
N ILE A 66 4.41 11.91 8.85
CA ILE A 66 3.19 12.06 8.04
C ILE A 66 2.28 13.10 8.67
N HIS A 67 1.91 14.10 7.89
CA HIS A 67 0.95 15.13 8.22
C HIS A 67 -0.21 15.06 7.22
N GLY A 68 -1.28 14.35 7.59
CA GLY A 68 -2.47 14.17 6.76
C GLY A 68 -3.11 12.80 6.96
N ASN A 69 -4.11 12.50 6.14
CA ASN A 69 -4.93 11.30 6.31
C ASN A 69 -4.31 10.10 5.59
N VAL A 70 -4.31 8.94 6.25
CA VAL A 70 -3.74 7.69 5.74
C VAL A 70 -4.85 6.68 5.54
N ILE A 71 -5.04 6.22 4.30
CA ILE A 71 -6.08 5.25 3.93
C ILE A 71 -5.39 4.06 3.28
N GLY A 72 -5.47 2.89 3.94
CA GLY A 72 -4.78 1.68 3.53
C GLY A 72 -5.63 0.43 3.71
N GLY A 73 -5.31 -0.65 2.99
CA GLY A 73 -5.82 -1.97 3.32
C GLY A 73 -5.26 -2.45 4.66
N SER A 74 -3.93 -2.61 4.74
CA SER A 74 -3.20 -2.93 5.98
C SER A 74 -2.18 -1.85 6.27
N VAL A 75 -2.12 -1.38 7.52
CA VAL A 75 -1.25 -0.25 7.89
C VAL A 75 -0.34 -0.66 9.04
N GLU A 76 0.96 -0.48 8.87
CA GLU A 76 1.98 -0.69 9.90
C GLU A 76 2.68 0.65 10.18
N VAL A 77 2.67 1.09 11.44
CA VAL A 77 3.23 2.37 11.86
C VAL A 77 4.38 2.13 12.82
N LYS A 78 5.57 2.65 12.47
CA LYS A 78 6.77 2.68 13.32
C LYS A 78 7.24 4.11 13.62
N GLY A 79 6.79 5.08 12.84
CA GLY A 79 7.17 6.50 12.94
C GLY A 79 6.05 7.39 13.49
N LYS A 80 6.04 8.66 13.07
CA LYS A 80 5.08 9.66 13.56
C LYS A 80 4.01 10.00 12.53
N VAL A 81 2.76 9.96 12.95
CA VAL A 81 1.60 10.28 12.09
C VAL A 81 0.69 11.29 12.80
N LYS A 82 0.40 12.40 12.13
CA LYS A 82 -0.58 13.41 12.54
C LYS A 82 -1.71 13.45 11.52
N GLY A 83 -2.86 12.92 11.89
CA GLY A 83 -4.04 12.84 11.03
C GLY A 83 -4.83 11.56 11.28
N ASP A 84 -5.93 11.40 10.54
CA ASP A 84 -6.80 10.24 10.68
C ASP A 84 -6.25 9.05 9.89
N ILE A 85 -6.26 7.86 10.49
CA ILE A 85 -5.82 6.62 9.85
C ILE A 85 -7.03 5.71 9.65
N SER A 86 -7.23 5.27 8.42
CA SER A 86 -8.29 4.34 8.04
C SER A 86 -7.68 3.09 7.44
N SER A 87 -7.87 1.96 8.12
CA SER A 87 -7.38 0.65 7.72
C SER A 87 -8.53 -0.32 7.49
N GLY A 88 -8.52 -1.01 6.34
CA GLY A 88 -9.52 -2.02 6.00
C GLY A 88 -9.42 -3.30 6.83
N THR A 89 -8.21 -3.84 6.97
CA THR A 89 -7.97 -5.16 7.53
C THR A 89 -7.42 -5.09 8.95
N PHE A 90 -6.21 -4.54 9.12
CA PHE A 90 -5.58 -4.38 10.42
C PHE A 90 -4.62 -3.20 10.44
N LEU A 91 -4.54 -2.56 11.60
CA LEU A 91 -3.59 -1.50 11.94
C LEU A 91 -2.65 -2.03 13.02
N HIS A 92 -1.34 -1.97 12.77
CA HIS A 92 -0.30 -2.36 13.73
C HIS A 92 0.54 -1.14 14.10
N LEU A 93 0.51 -0.76 15.37
CA LEU A 93 1.38 0.23 15.96
C LEU A 93 2.56 -0.48 16.62
N HIS A 94 3.77 -0.24 16.13
CA HIS A 94 5.01 -0.78 16.69
C HIS A 94 5.53 0.06 17.86
N GLN A 95 6.57 -0.42 18.53
CA GLN A 95 7.12 0.14 19.78
C GLN A 95 7.45 1.65 19.75
N LYS A 96 7.78 2.23 18.59
CA LYS A 96 8.10 3.67 18.44
C LYS A 96 7.02 4.46 17.72
N ALA A 97 5.87 3.85 17.47
CA ALA A 97 4.77 4.51 16.79
C ALA A 97 4.23 5.67 17.64
N TRP A 98 4.07 6.83 17.01
CA TRP A 98 3.40 7.97 17.63
C TRP A 98 2.31 8.47 16.70
N VAL A 99 1.06 8.31 17.11
CA VAL A 99 -0.10 8.68 16.30
C VAL A 99 -0.94 9.71 17.03
N GLN A 100 -1.27 10.80 16.35
CA GLN A 100 -2.20 11.82 16.82
C GLN A 100 -3.33 11.98 15.80
N GLY A 101 -4.54 11.56 16.15
CA GLY A 101 -5.72 11.58 15.28
C GLY A 101 -6.64 10.39 15.51
N ASN A 102 -7.72 10.29 14.74
CA ASN A 102 -8.69 9.21 14.90
C ASN A 102 -8.27 7.97 14.11
N LEU A 103 -8.49 6.80 14.69
CA LEU A 103 -8.22 5.52 14.08
C LEU A 103 -9.50 4.80 13.70
N PHE A 104 -9.61 4.41 12.44
CA PHE A 104 -10.69 3.58 11.93
C PHE A 104 -10.10 2.24 11.47
N THR A 105 -10.35 1.16 12.22
CA THR A 105 -9.84 -0.16 11.85
C THR A 105 -10.70 -1.28 12.43
N SER A 106 -10.72 -2.41 11.72
CA SER A 106 -11.38 -3.64 12.18
C SER A 106 -10.54 -4.37 13.24
N LYS A 107 -9.22 -4.30 13.15
CA LYS A 107 -8.29 -4.99 14.06
C LYS A 107 -7.10 -4.08 14.37
N LEU A 108 -6.92 -3.78 15.65
CA LEU A 108 -5.82 -2.98 16.15
C LEU A 108 -4.83 -3.87 16.92
N ILE A 109 -3.55 -3.76 16.60
CA ILE A 109 -2.44 -4.38 17.33
C ILE A 109 -1.52 -3.26 17.78
N VAL A 110 -1.16 -3.25 19.06
CA VAL A 110 -0.31 -2.22 19.67
C VAL A 110 0.82 -2.91 20.42
N ASP A 111 2.05 -2.65 20.02
CA ASP A 111 3.25 -3.11 20.70
C ASP A 111 3.59 -2.18 21.89
N ASP A 112 4.35 -2.71 22.84
CA ASP A 112 4.84 -1.96 24.01
C ASP A 112 5.68 -0.73 23.59
N GLY A 113 5.36 0.44 24.13
CA GLY A 113 6.02 1.71 23.79
C GLY A 113 5.29 2.58 22.75
N ALA A 114 4.29 2.04 22.05
CA ALA A 114 3.50 2.82 21.11
C ALA A 114 2.65 3.87 21.84
N THR A 115 2.61 5.09 21.30
CA THR A 115 1.78 6.19 21.83
C THR A 115 0.69 6.55 20.84
N LEU A 116 -0.55 6.51 21.32
CA LEU A 116 -1.74 6.89 20.57
C LEU A 116 -2.47 8.02 21.30
N ASN A 117 -2.73 9.12 20.58
CA ASN A 117 -3.56 10.22 21.05
C ASN A 117 -4.74 10.44 20.08
N GLY A 118 -5.91 9.90 20.41
CA GLY A 118 -7.14 10.14 19.65
C GLY A 118 -8.20 9.08 19.87
N GLY A 119 -9.31 9.18 19.14
CA GLY A 119 -10.41 8.22 19.22
C GLY A 119 -10.14 6.98 18.36
N ILE A 120 -10.42 5.80 18.90
CA ILE A 120 -10.46 4.56 18.12
C ILE A 120 -11.92 4.25 17.82
N ASN A 121 -12.24 4.03 16.55
CA ASN A 121 -13.54 3.58 16.10
C ASN A 121 -13.39 2.25 15.33
N SER A 122 -13.96 1.20 15.91
CA SER A 122 -14.10 -0.10 15.28
C SER A 122 -15.35 -0.13 14.40
N GLY A 123 -15.31 0.61 13.29
CA GLY A 123 -16.40 0.72 12.33
C GLY A 123 -16.08 -0.02 11.02
N LYS A 124 -17.11 -0.48 10.30
CA LYS A 124 -16.94 -1.07 8.96
C LYS A 124 -16.17 -0.09 8.08
N PHE A 125 -14.99 -0.50 7.62
CA PHE A 125 -14.19 0.30 6.69
C PHE A 125 -15.01 0.55 5.42
N ASN A 126 -15.36 1.81 5.17
CA ASN A 126 -16.08 2.21 3.98
C ASN A 126 -15.12 2.16 2.78
N SER A 127 -15.01 0.96 2.19
CA SER A 127 -14.22 0.70 0.98
C SER A 127 -14.65 1.51 -0.25
N SER A 128 -15.72 2.30 -0.16
CA SER A 128 -16.12 3.26 -1.19
C SER A 128 -15.01 4.28 -1.48
N ILE A 129 -14.23 4.71 -0.48
CA ILE A 129 -13.14 5.68 -0.71
C ILE A 129 -12.04 5.08 -1.61
N LEU A 130 -11.69 3.80 -1.42
CA LEU A 130 -10.72 3.11 -2.28
C LEU A 130 -11.30 2.78 -3.67
N LYS A 131 -12.62 2.57 -3.77
CA LYS A 131 -13.30 2.14 -5.01
C LYS A 131 -13.71 3.28 -5.94
N MET A 132 -13.64 4.55 -5.52
CA MET A 132 -14.21 5.67 -6.28
C MET A 132 -13.36 6.19 -7.46
N GLU A 133 -12.15 5.68 -7.69
CA GLU A 133 -11.29 6.19 -8.79
C GLU A 133 -10.86 5.11 -9.80
N GLY A 134 -11.34 3.86 -9.65
CA GLY A 134 -10.83 2.73 -10.43
C GLY A 134 -11.58 2.39 -11.71
N ASN A 135 -12.76 2.96 -11.99
CA ASN A 135 -13.51 2.51 -13.18
C ASN A 135 -14.58 3.51 -13.65
N LYS A 136 -14.21 4.52 -14.46
CA LYS A 136 -15.15 5.13 -15.43
C LYS A 136 -14.60 5.99 -16.58
N GLN A 137 -13.29 6.17 -16.77
CA GLN A 137 -12.82 7.12 -17.80
C GLN A 137 -11.82 6.63 -18.86
N ILE A 138 -11.45 5.34 -18.88
CA ILE A 138 -10.49 4.82 -19.89
C ILE A 138 -11.19 4.10 -21.07
N ARG A 139 -12.47 3.72 -20.94
CA ARG A 139 -13.19 3.00 -22.02
C ARG A 139 -13.73 3.90 -23.14
N GLN A 140 -13.83 5.22 -22.95
CA GLN A 140 -14.33 6.12 -24.01
C GLN A 140 -13.24 6.65 -24.95
N SER A 141 -11.94 6.55 -24.59
CA SER A 141 -10.85 7.02 -25.46
C SER A 141 -10.44 6.03 -26.54
N GLU A 142 -10.75 4.74 -26.40
CA GLU A 142 -10.43 3.72 -27.41
C GLU A 142 -11.41 3.72 -28.60
N ASP A 143 -12.67 4.10 -28.36
CA ASP A 143 -13.68 4.23 -29.43
C ASP A 143 -13.44 5.47 -30.30
N TRP A 144 -12.94 6.56 -29.70
CA TRP A 144 -12.61 7.80 -30.43
C TRP A 144 -11.49 7.66 -31.46
N TYR A 145 -10.52 6.77 -31.22
CA TYR A 145 -9.39 6.56 -32.14
C TYR A 145 -9.75 5.68 -33.34
N LYS A 146 -10.70 4.74 -33.18
CA LYS A 146 -11.17 3.88 -34.28
C LYS A 146 -12.13 4.61 -35.23
N GLU A 147 -12.93 5.53 -34.70
CA GLU A 147 -13.83 6.36 -35.52
C GLU A 147 -13.04 7.31 -36.45
N LYS A 148 -11.93 7.87 -35.97
CA LYS A 148 -11.10 8.81 -36.75
C LYS A 148 -10.14 8.16 -37.74
N SER A 149 -9.86 6.84 -37.64
CA SER A 149 -9.04 6.15 -38.65
C SER A 149 -9.82 5.77 -39.90
N ASN A 150 -11.15 5.66 -39.82
CA ASN A 150 -11.99 5.29 -40.97
C ASN A 150 -12.45 6.48 -41.83
N LEU A 151 -12.16 7.72 -41.44
CA LEU A 151 -12.52 8.94 -42.19
C LEU A 151 -11.45 9.43 -43.18
N LYS A 152 -10.38 8.64 -43.44
CA LYS A 152 -9.31 9.00 -44.39
C LYS A 152 -9.19 8.11 -45.63
N VAL A 153 -10.15 7.21 -45.89
CA VAL A 153 -10.15 6.37 -47.11
C VAL A 153 -11.46 6.52 -47.88
N SER A 154 -11.84 7.75 -48.22
CA SER A 154 -12.78 8.00 -49.33
C SER A 154 -12.59 9.42 -49.88
N ASN A 155 -11.41 9.71 -50.43
CA ASN A 155 -11.21 10.81 -51.38
C ASN A 155 -9.81 10.65 -52.01
N ILE A 156 -9.70 9.66 -52.87
CA ILE A 156 -8.89 9.70 -54.10
C ILE A 156 -9.75 9.03 -55.17
#